data_AF-A0A425WJ45-F1
#
_entry.id   AF-A0A425WJ45-F1
#
_cell.length_a   1.000
_cell.length_b   1.000
_cell.length_c   1.000
_cell.angle_alpha   90.00
_cell.angle_beta   90.00
_cell.angle_gamma   90.00
#
_symmetry.space_group_name_H-M   'P 1'
#
loop_
_entity.id
_entity.type
_entity.pdbx_description
1 polymer ?
#
loop_
_entity_poly.entity_id
_entity_poly.type
_entity_poly.pdbx_seq_one_letter_code
_entity_poly.pdbx_strand_id
1 'polypeptide(L)' 'MDTIPENCYAAIDLGASSGRVLLGWLDQDMLKLQEVHRFDNLQQQLHGHHCWNIDGLFSEIVKGLALCKSK' A
#
# COMPACT_ATOMS: atom_id res chain seq x y z
N MET A 1 -16.44 -12.60 8.05
CA MET A 1 -15.23 -11.95 7.50
C MET A 1 -14.58 -12.99 6.63
N ASP A 2 -14.37 -12.69 5.35
CA ASP A 2 -13.72 -13.61 4.43
C ASP A 2 -12.29 -13.83 4.94
N THR A 3 -11.91 -15.09 5.15
CA THR A 3 -10.57 -15.46 5.61
C THR A 3 -9.60 -15.25 4.45
N ILE A 4 -8.54 -14.47 4.67
CA ILE A 4 -7.48 -14.28 3.68
C ILE A 4 -6.72 -15.62 3.53
N PRO A 5 -6.57 -16.16 2.31
CA PRO A 5 -5.89 -17.43 2.10
C PRO A 5 -4.36 -17.27 2.21
N GLU A 6 -3.66 -18.40 2.39
CA GLU A 6 -2.18 -18.43 2.43
C GLU A 6 -1.56 -17.83 1.15
N ASN A 7 -2.18 -18.06 -0.01
CA ASN A 7 -1.76 -17.50 -1.29
C ASN A 7 -2.45 -16.16 -1.55
N CYS A 8 -1.94 -15.11 -0.91
CA CYS A 8 -2.30 -13.72 -1.21
C CYS A 8 -1.07 -12.91 -1.64
N TYR A 9 -1.31 -11.83 -2.38
CA TYR A 9 -0.28 -10.96 -2.92
C TYR A 9 -0.54 -9.52 -2.49
N ALA A 10 0.51 -8.80 -2.11
CA ALA A 10 0.44 -7.38 -1.85
C ALA A 10 0.80 -6.59 -3.11
N ALA A 11 -0.05 -5.62 -3.48
CA ALA A 11 0.23 -4.64 -4.51
C ALA A 11 0.39 -3.25 -3.87
N ILE A 12 1.43 -2.54 -4.25
CA ILE A 12 1.73 -1.17 -3.80
C ILE A 12 1.50 -0.23 -4.98
N ASP A 13 0.57 0.70 -4.82
CA ASP A 13 0.16 1.66 -5.84
C ASP A 13 0.50 3.07 -5.34
N LEU A 14 1.42 3.74 -6.03
CA LEU A 14 1.94 5.06 -5.67
C LEU A 14 1.50 6.08 -6.71
N GLY A 15 0.49 6.87 -6.37
CA GLY A 15 0.05 8.02 -7.14
C GLY A 15 0.75 9.31 -6.70
N ALA A 16 0.55 10.39 -7.47
CA ALA A 16 1.14 11.69 -7.14
C ALA A 16 0.65 12.24 -5.79
N SER A 17 -0.62 12.08 -5.43
CA SER A 17 -1.18 12.65 -4.20
C SER A 17 -1.37 11.63 -3.07
N SER A 18 -1.39 10.34 -3.38
CA SER A 18 -1.67 9.29 -2.40
C SER A 18 -0.99 7.98 -2.79
N GLY A 19 -0.76 7.13 -1.81
CA GLY A 19 -0.38 5.74 -2.02
C GLY A 19 -1.32 4.79 -1.28
N ARG A 20 -1.30 3.52 -1.70
CA ARG A 20 -2.02 2.45 -1.01
C ARG A 20 -1.32 1.11 -1.12
N VAL A 21 -1.63 0.23 -0.17
CA VAL A 21 -1.31 -1.20 -0.19
C VAL A 21 -2.61 -1.99 -0.27
N LEU A 22 -2.72 -2.82 -1.30
CA LEU A 22 -3.84 -3.72 -1.55
C LEU A 22 -3.39 -5.17 -1.33
N LEU A 23 -4.20 -5.98 -0.66
CA LEU A 23 -4.10 -7.43 -0.73
C LEU A 23 -5.01 -7.95 -1.83
N GLY A 24 -4.51 -8.89 -2.63
CA GLY A 24 -5.28 -9.58 -3.64
C GLY A 24 -5.12 -11.09 -3.54
N TRP A 25 -6.21 -11.82 -3.70
CA TRP A 25 -6.23 -13.28 -3.75
C TRP A 25 -7.37 -13.76 -4.64
N LEU A 26 -7.30 -15.03 -5.05
CA LEU A 26 -8.41 -15.70 -5.73
C LEU A 26 -9.24 -16.46 -4.69
N ASP A 27 -10.54 -16.27 -4.75
CA ASP A 27 -11.53 -17.03 -3.99
C ASP A 27 -12.60 -17.50 -4.98
N GLN A 28 -12.76 -18.82 -5.13
CA GLN A 28 -13.66 -19.42 -6.11
C GLN A 28 -13.50 -18.84 -7.54
N ASP A 29 -12.26 -18.76 -8.01
CA ASP A 29 -11.85 -18.17 -9.30
C ASP A 29 -12.20 -16.67 -9.49
N MET A 30 -12.61 -16.00 -8.41
CA MET A 30 -12.89 -14.56 -8.42
C MET A 30 -11.76 -13.80 -7.72
N LEU A 31 -11.25 -12.76 -8.37
CA LEU A 31 -10.29 -11.85 -7.76
C LEU A 31 -10.97 -11.05 -6.64
N LYS A 32 -10.50 -11.24 -5.42
CA LYS A 32 -10.83 -10.42 -4.26
C LYS A 32 -9.71 -9.44 -4.00
N LEU A 33 -10.07 -8.22 -3.64
CA LEU A 33 -9.15 -7.16 -3.30
C LEU A 33 -9.56 -6.53 -1.97
N GLN A 34 -8.58 -6.23 -1.13
CA GLN A 34 -8.77 -5.52 0.12
C GLN A 34 -7.74 -4.40 0.24
N GLU A 35 -8.21 -3.16 0.42
CA GLU A 35 -7.34 -2.05 0.80
C GLU A 35 -6.91 -2.24 2.27
N VAL A 36 -5.61 -2.41 2.47
CA VAL A 36 -5.03 -2.65 3.80
C VAL A 36 -4.56 -1.35 4.42
N HIS A 37 -3.98 -0.48 3.59
CA HIS A 37 -3.39 0.76 4.04
C HIS A 37 -3.47 1.82 2.95
N ARG A 38 -3.81 3.04 3.33
CA ARG A 38 -3.85 4.23 2.47
C ARG A 38 -3.16 5.37 3.19
N PHE A 39 -2.36 6.11 2.44
CA PHE A 39 -1.55 7.21 2.96
C PHE A 39 -1.42 8.33 1.94
N ASP A 40 -1.14 9.53 2.42
CA ASP A 40 -0.87 10.69 1.57
C ASP A 40 0.54 10.60 0.97
N ASN A 41 0.68 10.98 -0.30
CA ASN A 41 1.99 11.18 -0.92
C ASN A 41 2.27 12.68 -0.96
N LEU A 42 2.84 13.19 0.13
CA LEU A 42 3.12 14.61 0.27
C LEU A 42 4.40 14.98 -0.48
N GLN A 43 4.27 15.90 -1.42
CA GLN A 43 5.39 16.60 -2.03
C GLN A 43 6.00 17.55 -1.01
N GLN A 44 7.32 17.54 -0.90
CA GLN A 44 8.10 18.44 -0.05
C GLN A 44 8.91 19.40 -0.90
N GLN A 45 9.28 20.54 -0.31
CA GLN A 45 10.17 21.50 -0.94
C GLN A 45 11.56 21.41 -0.32
N LEU A 46 12.56 21.02 -1.10
CA LEU A 46 13.95 20.86 -0.68
C LEU A 46 14.83 21.70 -1.60
N HIS A 47 15.60 22.63 -1.03
CA HIS A 47 16.51 23.52 -1.78
C HIS A 47 15.85 24.22 -2.98
N GLY A 48 14.59 24.64 -2.84
CA GLY A 48 13.82 25.29 -3.90
C GLY A 48 13.17 24.35 -4.92
N HIS A 49 13.40 23.04 -4.82
CA HIS A 49 12.82 22.03 -5.71
C HIS A 49 11.67 21.28 -5.03
N HIS A 50 10.71 20.85 -5.85
CA HIS A 50 9.67 19.94 -5.43
C HIS A 50 10.15 18.50 -5.53
N CYS A 51 10.15 17.80 -4.40
CA CYS A 51 10.68 16.46 -4.26
C CYS A 51 9.66 15.55 -3.58
N TRP A 52 9.71 14.26 -3.89
CA TRP A 52 9.01 13.25 -3.13
C TRP A 52 9.68 13.01 -1.78
N ASN A 53 8.90 12.70 -0.76
CA ASN A 53 9.41 12.22 0.51
C ASN A 53 9.66 10.72 0.44
N ILE A 54 10.83 10.32 -0.05
CA ILE A 54 11.19 8.91 -0.26
C ILE A 54 11.19 8.11 1.05
N ASP A 55 11.72 8.67 2.13
CA ASP A 55 11.75 8.00 3.44
C ASP A 55 10.33 7.82 3.99
N GLY A 56 9.48 8.84 3.83
CA GLY A 56 8.06 8.77 4.18
C GLY A 56 7.32 7.69 3.39
N LEU A 57 7.51 7.67 2.06
CA LEU A 57 6.93 6.65 1.19
C LEU A 57 7.37 5.24 1.60
N PHE A 58 8.67 5.04 1.84
CA PHE A 58 9.19 3.74 2.27
C PHE A 58 8.60 3.31 3.62
N SER A 59 8.52 4.22 4.59
CA SER A 59 7.92 3.96 5.90
C SER A 59 6.44 3.54 5.78
N GLU A 60 5.65 4.24 4.97
CA GLU A 60 4.24 3.89 4.75
C GLU A 60 4.07 2.55 4.02
N ILE A 61 4.96 2.22 3.07
CA ILE A 61 4.99 0.92 2.41
C ILE A 61 5.27 -0.20 3.41
N VAL A 62 6.32 -0.07 4.22
CA VAL A 62 6.68 -1.08 5.23
C VAL A 62 5.55 -1.26 6.24
N LYS A 63 4.93 -0.16 6.69
CA LYS A 63 3.76 -0.20 7.57
C LYS A 63 2.59 -0.94 6.93
N GLY A 64 2.26 -0.66 5.67
CA GLY A 64 1.19 -1.35 4.95
C GLY A 64 1.46 -2.85 4.79
N LEU A 65 2.70 -3.24 4.45
CA LEU A 65 3.10 -4.65 4.36
C LEU A 65 3.05 -5.36 5.72
N ALA A 66 3.42 -4.69 6.81
CA ALA A 66 3.31 -5.25 8.16
C ALA A 66 1.84 -5.51 8.55
N LEU A 67 0.92 -4.63 8.15
CA LEU A 67 -0.51 -4.81 8.38
C LEU A 67 -1.09 -6.00 7.61
N CYS A 68 -0.51 -6.38 6.46
CA CYS A 68 -0.90 -7.59 5.74
C CYS A 68 -0.67 -8.87 6.55
N LYS A 69 0.35 -8.92 7.42
CA LYS A 69 0.61 -10.09 8.28
C LYS A 69 -0.38 -10.24 9.43
N SER A 70 -1.03 -9.13 9.82
CA SER A 70 -1.96 -9.08 10.95
C SER A 70 -3.41 -9.36 10.58
N LYS A 71 -3.70 -9.62 9.30
CA LYS A 71 -5.04 -9.80 8.76
C LYS A 71 -5.21 -11.16 8.10
#